data_AF-A0A836BZT7-F1
#
_entry.id   AF-A0A836BZT7-F1
#
_cell.length_a   1.000
_cell.length_b   1.000
_cell.length_c   1.000
_cell.angle_alpha   90.00
_cell.angle_beta   90.00
_cell.angle_gamma   90.00
#
_symmetry.space_group_name_H-M   'P 1'
#
loop_
_entity.id
_entity.type
_entity.pdbx_description
1 polymer ?
#
loop_
_entity_poly.entity_id
_entity_poly.type
_entity_poly.pdbx_seq_one_letter_code
_entity_poly.pdbx_strand_id
1 'polypeptide(L)'
;MSLLACQHAVDAGTAVAMYNSTKLLAGAFRASLVSAAIRESAFGVTLSGWTEQPSLRTVAGNGLRTVAAYVITANGKQSYEAAEGTTLAPWKLLQLREWAAAGGTLVLVDGEGGPDGRSSRFSALLESVAGGGREEDKPRCRGYMFGREMSMTRRVTDGTLGSLPLRTMVKPNRGATGMTCTGNGGQPIYSARLPDRARTEVAIARLWRLGSGAVYWIGWSVAIPGLKPYNEILQVAIAESRLPVFMPSPPPLPPPPSPRPPPPLRSPPPPSPRPSPPQSRSPPPPSPRPSPPPSRSPPPPPSPQPSPPPLRFPPPSPRPPSPPPPSPPPPTRSPPPSSSPPPPPSVRSPPPSLRSPPPKASPPLPPSPRPSPAPSTPLAAASPLPASPPPPLTSAT
;
A
#
# COMPACT_ATOMS: atom_id res chain seq x y z
N MET A 1 -24.04 -22.59 10.36
CA MET A 1 -23.06 -22.95 9.32
C MET A 1 -21.73 -22.33 9.69
N SER A 2 -20.84 -23.10 10.31
CA SER A 2 -19.46 -22.69 10.53
C SER A 2 -18.75 -22.72 9.19
N LEU A 3 -18.48 -21.55 8.62
CA LEU A 3 -17.47 -21.40 7.58
C LEU A 3 -16.15 -21.80 8.23
N LEU A 4 -15.73 -23.05 8.05
CA LEU A 4 -14.31 -23.39 7.99
C LEU A 4 -13.74 -22.55 6.86
N ALA A 5 -13.42 -21.29 7.19
CA ALA A 5 -12.64 -20.44 6.33
C ALA A 5 -11.38 -21.23 6.01
N CYS A 6 -11.10 -21.43 4.73
CA CYS A 6 -9.83 -21.95 4.28
C CYS A 6 -8.76 -21.06 4.93
N GLN A 7 -8.19 -21.53 6.05
CA GLN A 7 -6.96 -20.98 6.56
C GLN A 7 -5.98 -21.26 5.45
N HIS A 8 -5.68 -20.23 4.66
CA HIS A 8 -4.59 -20.27 3.73
C HIS A 8 -3.37 -20.60 4.57
N ALA A 9 -2.92 -21.85 4.44
CA ALA A 9 -1.74 -22.33 5.13
C ALA A 9 -0.59 -21.47 4.61
N VAL A 10 -0.12 -20.57 5.46
CA VAL A 10 1.15 -19.92 5.22
C VAL A 10 2.19 -21.01 5.37
N ASP A 11 3.07 -21.15 4.39
CA ASP A 11 4.14 -22.15 4.45
C ASP A 11 4.91 -21.93 5.76
N ALA A 12 4.97 -22.97 6.59
CA ALA A 12 5.64 -22.92 7.87
C ALA A 12 7.09 -22.45 7.65
N GLY A 13 7.50 -21.42 8.39
CA GLY A 13 8.82 -20.81 8.23
C GLY A 13 8.89 -19.63 7.26
N THR A 14 7.75 -19.12 6.77
CA THR A 14 7.73 -17.85 6.03
C THR A 14 8.30 -16.74 6.92
N ALA A 15 9.44 -16.18 6.49
CA ALA A 15 10.10 -15.09 7.19
C ALA A 15 9.44 -13.76 6.83
N VAL A 16 9.00 -13.04 7.86
CA VAL A 16 8.38 -11.72 7.76
C VAL A 16 9.25 -10.74 8.52
N ALA A 17 9.65 -9.66 7.86
CA ALA A 17 10.31 -8.55 8.53
C ALA A 17 9.32 -7.44 8.84
N MET A 18 9.44 -6.85 10.02
CA MET A 18 8.66 -5.69 10.42
C MET A 18 9.60 -4.51 10.67
N TYR A 19 9.32 -3.39 10.01
CA TYR A 19 10.05 -2.16 10.23
C TYR A 19 9.65 -1.55 11.57
N ASN A 20 10.54 -1.68 12.57
CA ASN A 20 10.42 -1.26 13.96
C ASN A 20 11.19 0.03 14.30
N SER A 21 11.23 1.03 13.41
CA SER A 21 11.92 2.30 13.68
C SER A 21 11.08 3.23 14.55
N THR A 22 11.62 3.75 15.65
CA THR A 22 10.94 4.75 16.49
C THR A 22 10.63 6.07 15.76
N LYS A 23 11.28 6.33 14.63
CA LYS A 23 11.01 7.49 13.75
C LYS A 23 9.68 7.34 13.02
N LEU A 24 9.37 6.14 12.49
CA LEU A 24 8.12 5.85 11.76
C LEU A 24 7.06 5.10 12.55
N LEU A 25 7.39 4.50 13.69
CA LEU A 25 6.44 3.89 14.60
C LEU A 25 6.12 4.80 15.77
N ALA A 26 4.88 4.75 16.26
CA ALA A 26 4.46 5.55 17.40
C ALA A 26 4.95 4.95 18.73
N GLY A 27 6.10 4.24 18.71
CA GLY A 27 6.67 3.51 19.83
C GLY A 27 6.42 1.99 19.77
N ALA A 28 7.08 1.29 20.70
CA ALA A 28 7.08 -0.17 20.80
C ALA A 28 5.67 -0.79 20.94
N PHE A 29 4.71 -0.04 21.49
CA PHE A 29 3.32 -0.50 21.63
C PHE A 29 2.63 -0.75 20.28
N ARG A 30 2.77 0.14 19.30
CA ARG A 30 2.19 -0.12 17.96
C ARG A 30 2.87 -1.31 17.29
N ALA A 31 4.19 -1.41 17.42
CA ALA A 31 4.95 -2.53 16.88
C ALA A 31 4.50 -3.87 17.48
N SER A 32 4.21 -3.92 18.80
CA SER A 32 3.70 -5.13 19.44
C SER A 32 2.30 -5.49 18.98
N LEU A 33 1.42 -4.51 18.75
CA LEU A 33 0.07 -4.76 18.21
C LEU A 33 0.11 -5.33 16.78
N VAL A 34 0.95 -4.77 15.88
CA VAL A 34 1.12 -5.33 14.53
C VAL A 34 1.76 -6.71 14.60
N SER A 35 2.77 -6.91 15.45
CA SER A 35 3.39 -8.22 15.65
C SER A 35 2.38 -9.26 16.13
N ALA A 36 1.51 -8.89 17.07
CA ALA A 36 0.45 -9.77 17.56
C ALA A 36 -0.55 -10.10 16.44
N ALA A 37 -0.98 -9.11 15.67
CA ALA A 37 -1.87 -9.33 14.54
C ALA A 37 -1.26 -10.24 13.47
N ILE A 38 0.02 -10.08 13.15
CA ILE A 38 0.74 -10.97 12.21
C ILE A 38 0.77 -12.40 12.75
N ARG A 39 1.16 -12.59 14.01
CA ARG A 39 1.25 -13.94 14.63
C ARG A 39 -0.10 -14.64 14.76
N GLU A 40 -1.15 -13.88 15.05
CA GLU A 40 -2.53 -14.40 15.13
C GLU A 40 -3.05 -14.77 13.74
N SER A 41 -2.70 -13.98 12.72
CA SER A 41 -3.24 -14.14 11.37
C SER A 41 -2.46 -15.17 10.54
N ALA A 42 -1.16 -15.31 10.74
CA ALA A 42 -0.29 -16.15 9.95
C ALA A 42 0.46 -17.14 10.86
N PHE A 43 -0.11 -18.33 11.08
CA PHE A 43 0.51 -19.35 11.90
C PHE A 43 1.84 -19.83 11.26
N GLY A 44 2.87 -20.03 12.09
CA GLY A 44 4.17 -20.54 11.62
C GLY A 44 5.08 -19.52 10.95
N VAL A 45 4.74 -18.23 10.94
CA VAL A 45 5.64 -17.17 10.46
C VAL A 45 6.74 -16.85 11.46
N THR A 46 7.95 -16.63 10.95
CA THR A 46 9.07 -16.12 11.74
C THR A 46 9.13 -14.60 11.57
N LEU A 47 8.89 -13.86 12.65
CA LEU A 47 8.85 -12.40 12.63
C LEU A 47 10.18 -11.80 13.13
N SER A 48 10.85 -11.00 12.30
CA SER A 48 12.04 -10.22 12.67
C SER A 48 11.75 -8.72 12.70
N GLY A 49 12.14 -8.02 13.76
CA GLY A 49 11.99 -6.55 13.86
C GLY A 49 13.26 -5.81 13.44
N TRP A 50 13.14 -4.82 12.55
CA TRP A 50 14.26 -4.05 12.00
C TRP A 50 14.08 -2.56 12.19
N THR A 51 15.07 -1.86 12.74
CA THR A 51 14.99 -0.41 12.98
C THR A 51 15.37 0.45 11.77
N GLU A 52 15.97 -0.17 10.75
CA GLU A 52 16.43 0.47 9.51
C GLU A 52 16.09 -0.42 8.31
N GLN A 53 15.99 0.18 7.12
CA GLN A 53 15.79 -0.61 5.91
C GLN A 53 17.01 -1.50 5.67
N PRO A 54 16.85 -2.83 5.63
CA PRO A 54 17.92 -3.74 5.24
C PRO A 54 18.40 -3.46 3.81
N SER A 55 19.66 -3.78 3.54
CA SER A 55 20.14 -3.81 2.16
C SER A 55 19.77 -5.13 1.47
N LEU A 56 19.58 -5.10 0.16
CA LEU A 56 19.48 -6.31 -0.68
C LEU A 56 20.76 -7.17 -0.66
N ARG A 57 21.90 -6.54 -0.33
CA ARG A 57 23.25 -7.12 -0.43
C ARG A 57 23.76 -7.69 0.89
N THR A 58 22.98 -7.65 1.97
CA THR A 58 23.41 -8.26 3.23
C THR A 58 23.41 -9.78 3.06
N VAL A 59 24.56 -10.32 2.67
CA VAL A 59 24.81 -11.73 2.29
C VAL A 59 24.80 -12.68 3.50
N ALA A 60 24.93 -12.16 4.72
CA ALA A 60 25.02 -12.94 5.96
C ALA A 60 23.65 -13.31 6.57
N GLY A 61 22.74 -13.89 5.77
CA GLY A 61 21.59 -14.65 6.28
C GLY A 61 20.38 -13.88 6.84
N ASN A 62 20.47 -12.56 7.00
CA ASN A 62 19.38 -11.73 7.57
C ASN A 62 18.95 -10.56 6.67
N GLY A 63 19.19 -10.64 5.36
CA GLY A 63 18.83 -9.60 4.39
C GLY A 63 17.43 -9.80 3.78
N LEU A 64 16.97 -8.84 2.99
CA LEU A 64 15.68 -8.90 2.26
C LEU A 64 15.51 -10.17 1.41
N ARG A 65 16.60 -10.78 0.96
CA ARG A 65 16.58 -12.03 0.17
C ARG A 65 15.97 -13.22 0.92
N THR A 66 16.03 -13.18 2.25
CA THR A 66 15.56 -14.27 3.13
C THR A 66 14.15 -14.05 3.64
N VAL A 67 13.53 -12.92 3.28
CA VAL A 67 12.24 -12.48 3.81
C VAL A 67 11.24 -12.42 2.66
N ALA A 68 10.09 -13.06 2.85
CA ALA A 68 9.02 -13.08 1.87
C ALA A 68 8.16 -11.80 1.93
N ALA A 69 7.90 -11.30 3.15
CA ALA A 69 7.10 -10.10 3.37
C ALA A 69 7.80 -9.07 4.27
N TYR A 70 7.70 -7.79 3.90
CA TYR A 70 8.26 -6.68 4.65
C TYR A 70 7.15 -5.70 5.00
N VAL A 71 6.87 -5.57 6.29
CA VAL A 71 5.75 -4.79 6.83
C VAL A 71 6.29 -3.46 7.36
N ILE A 72 5.82 -2.36 6.78
CA ILE A 72 6.14 -1.00 7.21
C ILE A 72 4.89 -0.35 7.76
N THR A 73 4.95 0.09 9.00
CA THR A 73 3.84 0.76 9.69
C THR A 73 4.13 2.25 9.82
N ALA A 74 3.17 3.10 9.46
CA ALA A 74 3.27 4.53 9.72
C ALA A 74 2.80 4.91 11.14
N ASN A 75 3.24 6.07 11.63
CA ASN A 75 2.88 6.63 12.94
C ASN A 75 2.31 8.05 12.88
N GLY A 76 2.07 8.58 11.67
CA GLY A 76 1.66 9.96 11.45
C GLY A 76 2.71 11.02 11.78
N LYS A 77 3.87 10.68 12.37
CA LYS A 77 4.93 11.63 12.77
C LYS A 77 5.82 12.02 11.59
N GLN A 78 6.36 11.03 10.88
CA GLN A 78 7.34 11.26 9.80
C GLN A 78 7.03 10.35 8.59
N SER A 79 7.48 10.76 7.40
CA SER A 79 7.41 9.92 6.19
C SER A 79 8.59 8.94 6.12
N TYR A 80 8.41 7.83 5.40
CA TYR A 80 9.43 6.79 5.29
C TYR A 80 10.76 7.32 4.75
N GLU A 81 10.69 8.19 3.74
CA GLU A 81 11.84 8.79 3.09
C GLU A 81 12.69 9.59 4.07
N ALA A 82 12.02 10.35 4.93
CA ALA A 82 12.70 11.19 5.90
C ALA A 82 13.26 10.36 7.08
N ALA A 83 12.61 9.25 7.46
CA ALA A 83 13.13 8.36 8.50
C ALA A 83 14.37 7.57 8.05
N GLU A 84 14.37 7.09 6.80
CA GLU A 84 15.46 6.33 6.20
C GLU A 84 16.55 7.18 5.53
N GLY A 85 16.31 8.49 5.42
CA GLY A 85 17.21 9.42 4.73
C GLY A 85 17.30 9.15 3.23
N THR A 86 16.23 8.69 2.58
CA THR A 86 16.27 8.24 1.18
C THR A 86 16.53 9.36 0.18
N THR A 87 16.38 10.62 0.58
CA THR A 87 16.84 11.78 -0.21
C THR A 87 18.36 11.71 -0.45
N LEU A 88 19.12 11.24 0.55
CA LEU A 88 20.57 11.05 0.46
C LEU A 88 20.94 9.64 -0.04
N ALA A 89 20.03 8.68 0.14
CA ALA A 89 20.23 7.28 -0.24
C ALA A 89 19.09 6.77 -1.16
N PRO A 90 18.95 7.31 -2.39
CA PRO A 90 17.85 6.95 -3.30
C PRO A 90 17.88 5.46 -3.70
N TRP A 91 19.07 4.84 -3.64
CA TRP A 91 19.25 3.42 -3.89
C TRP A 91 18.43 2.52 -2.94
N LYS A 92 18.08 2.98 -1.73
CA LYS A 92 17.24 2.21 -0.80
C LYS A 92 15.85 1.95 -1.38
N LEU A 93 15.23 2.96 -1.98
CA LEU A 93 13.92 2.82 -2.62
C LEU A 93 13.99 1.93 -3.86
N LEU A 94 15.06 2.06 -4.64
CA LEU A 94 15.31 1.18 -5.80
C LEU A 94 15.46 -0.28 -5.38
N GLN A 95 16.25 -0.56 -4.33
CA GLN A 95 16.41 -1.91 -3.78
C GLN A 95 15.09 -2.50 -3.29
N LEU A 96 14.25 -1.69 -2.64
CA LEU A 96 12.95 -2.15 -2.17
C LEU A 96 12.00 -2.47 -3.33
N ARG A 97 12.05 -1.68 -4.41
CA ARG A 97 11.33 -1.94 -5.65
C ARG A 97 11.81 -3.22 -6.34
N GLU A 98 13.13 -3.39 -6.49
CA GLU A 98 13.71 -4.59 -7.09
C GLU A 98 13.34 -5.84 -6.30
N TRP A 99 13.38 -5.76 -4.97
CA TRP A 99 12.94 -6.84 -4.09
C TRP A 99 11.47 -7.21 -4.28
N ALA A 100 10.57 -6.23 -4.28
CA ALA A 100 9.15 -6.46 -4.50
C ALA A 100 8.90 -7.02 -5.92
N ALA A 101 9.58 -6.48 -6.93
CA ALA A 101 9.50 -6.97 -8.30
C ALA A 101 9.97 -8.43 -8.46
N ALA A 102 10.94 -8.86 -7.65
CA ALA A 102 11.49 -10.21 -7.66
C ALA A 102 10.62 -11.26 -6.94
N GLY A 103 9.48 -10.87 -6.33
CA GLY A 103 8.58 -11.80 -5.62
C GLY A 103 8.26 -11.41 -4.18
N GLY A 104 9.02 -10.46 -3.61
CA GLY A 104 8.78 -9.97 -2.26
C GLY A 104 7.44 -9.25 -2.14
N THR A 105 6.86 -9.26 -0.94
CA THR A 105 5.61 -8.56 -0.64
C THR A 105 5.81 -7.42 0.34
N LEU A 106 5.69 -6.18 -0.15
CA LEU A 106 5.73 -4.99 0.70
C LEU A 106 4.34 -4.71 1.26
N VAL A 107 4.19 -4.67 2.58
CA VAL A 107 2.92 -4.33 3.23
C VAL A 107 3.06 -3.00 3.96
N LEU A 108 2.34 -1.99 3.50
CA LEU A 108 2.29 -0.66 4.10
C LEU A 108 1.03 -0.59 4.97
N VAL A 109 1.22 -0.56 6.28
CA VAL A 109 0.13 -0.51 7.26
C VAL A 109 0.04 0.90 7.80
N ASP A 110 -1.18 1.39 7.91
CA ASP A 110 -1.48 2.77 8.21
C ASP A 110 -1.01 3.69 7.08
N GLY A 111 -1.36 4.95 7.19
CA GLY A 111 -1.04 6.00 6.23
C GLY A 111 -1.74 7.29 6.60
N GLU A 112 -2.15 7.40 7.87
CA GLU A 112 -2.82 8.55 8.42
C GLU A 112 -2.16 9.81 7.87
N GLY A 113 -3.01 10.63 7.25
CA GLY A 113 -2.56 11.87 6.65
C GLY A 113 -1.83 12.70 7.69
N GLY A 114 -0.93 13.58 7.26
CA GLY A 114 -0.42 14.61 8.18
C GLY A 114 -1.56 15.36 8.90
N PRO A 115 -1.26 16.32 9.79
CA PRO A 115 -2.30 17.13 10.44
C PRO A 115 -3.25 17.84 9.44
N ASP A 116 -2.85 17.95 8.17
CA ASP A 116 -3.66 18.45 7.07
C ASP A 116 -4.68 17.43 6.51
N GLY A 117 -4.58 16.16 6.90
CA GLY A 117 -5.41 15.04 6.44
C GLY A 117 -5.26 14.71 4.96
N ARG A 118 -4.28 15.30 4.25
CA ARG A 118 -4.24 15.32 2.78
C ARG A 118 -3.13 14.46 2.18
N SER A 119 -2.00 14.33 2.86
CA SER A 119 -0.83 13.60 2.35
C SER A 119 -0.67 12.27 3.06
N SER A 120 -0.74 11.14 2.32
CA SER A 120 -0.36 9.86 2.92
C SER A 120 1.14 9.87 3.18
N ARG A 121 1.57 9.36 4.34
CA ARG A 121 3.00 9.24 4.69
C ARG A 121 3.76 8.27 3.80
N PHE A 122 3.03 7.51 2.98
CA PHE A 122 3.57 6.58 2.00
C PHE A 122 3.42 7.07 0.56
N SER A 123 2.91 8.28 0.31
CA SER A 123 2.70 8.75 -1.08
C SER A 123 4.00 8.72 -1.89
N ALA A 124 5.10 9.28 -1.39
CA ALA A 124 6.37 9.29 -2.10
C ALA A 124 7.01 7.88 -2.22
N LEU A 125 6.86 7.04 -1.20
CA LEU A 125 7.28 5.64 -1.22
C LEU A 125 6.52 4.85 -2.30
N LEU A 126 5.20 5.01 -2.37
CA LEU A 126 4.35 4.39 -3.39
C LEU A 126 4.71 4.91 -4.79
N GLU A 127 4.92 6.21 -4.96
CA GLU A 127 5.38 6.79 -6.23
C GLU A 127 6.72 6.20 -6.68
N SER A 128 7.63 5.91 -5.75
CA SER A 128 8.96 5.37 -6.05
C SER A 128 8.96 3.86 -6.30
N VAL A 129 8.21 3.11 -5.51
CA VAL A 129 8.21 1.63 -5.53
C VAL A 129 7.18 1.08 -6.50
N ALA A 130 5.96 1.63 -6.49
CA ALA A 130 4.86 1.18 -7.34
C ALA A 130 4.73 1.99 -8.64
N GLY A 131 5.36 3.16 -8.74
CA GLY A 131 5.39 3.94 -9.95
C GLY A 131 6.17 3.26 -11.08
N GLY A 132 5.61 3.31 -12.29
CA GLY A 132 6.32 2.92 -13.50
C GLY A 132 7.55 3.80 -13.76
N GLY A 133 8.28 3.51 -14.84
CA GLY A 133 9.38 4.39 -15.29
C GLY A 133 8.89 5.74 -15.82
N ARG A 134 7.60 5.85 -16.17
CA ARG A 134 6.98 7.07 -16.73
C ARG A 134 6.25 7.86 -15.65
N GLU A 135 6.21 9.18 -15.79
CA GLU A 135 5.55 10.09 -14.84
C GLU A 135 4.04 9.84 -14.72
N GLU A 136 3.37 9.51 -15.83
CA GLU A 136 1.92 9.22 -15.86
C GLU A 136 1.56 7.94 -15.10
N ASP A 137 2.52 7.02 -14.97
CA ASP A 137 2.35 5.75 -14.26
C ASP A 137 2.59 5.88 -12.75
N LYS A 138 2.89 7.09 -12.24
CA LYS A 138 3.13 7.27 -10.80
C LYS A 138 1.81 7.37 -10.02
N PRO A 139 1.60 6.54 -8.98
CA PRO A 139 0.42 6.63 -8.13
C PRO A 139 0.42 7.94 -7.33
N ARG A 140 -0.45 8.88 -7.68
CA ARG A 140 -0.64 10.10 -6.89
C ARG A 140 -1.71 9.87 -5.85
N CYS A 141 -1.29 9.40 -4.69
CA CYS A 141 -2.17 8.99 -3.61
C CYS A 141 -2.33 10.06 -2.53
N ARG A 142 -3.55 10.21 -2.01
CA ARG A 142 -3.92 11.13 -0.92
C ARG A 142 -4.66 10.36 0.16
N GLY A 143 -4.30 10.65 1.41
CA GLY A 143 -4.99 10.10 2.57
C GLY A 143 -6.44 10.59 2.65
N TYR A 144 -7.29 9.81 3.31
CA TYR A 144 -8.69 10.13 3.56
C TYR A 144 -9.07 9.68 4.96
N MET A 145 -9.68 10.56 5.73
CA MET A 145 -10.21 10.24 7.07
C MET A 145 -11.71 10.04 6.99
N PHE A 146 -12.20 8.95 7.57
CA PHE A 146 -13.63 8.67 7.63
C PHE A 146 -14.29 9.51 8.72
N GLY A 147 -15.01 10.57 8.32
CA GLY A 147 -15.82 11.38 9.23
C GLY A 147 -17.17 10.76 9.59
N ARG A 148 -17.58 9.68 8.91
CA ARG A 148 -18.82 8.94 9.16
C ARG A 148 -18.63 7.46 8.84
N GLU A 149 -19.60 6.67 9.27
CA GLU A 149 -19.63 5.25 8.95
C GLU A 149 -19.85 5.04 7.44
N MET A 150 -19.11 4.11 6.85
CA MET A 150 -19.13 3.86 5.41
C MET A 150 -19.03 2.37 5.12
N SER A 151 -19.95 1.87 4.29
CA SER A 151 -19.90 0.50 3.78
C SER A 151 -18.90 0.41 2.64
N MET A 152 -17.84 -0.37 2.84
CA MET A 152 -16.86 -0.69 1.81
C MET A 152 -17.26 -1.96 1.09
N THR A 153 -17.06 -1.99 -0.23
CA THR A 153 -17.31 -3.18 -1.06
C THR A 153 -15.99 -3.74 -1.55
N ARG A 154 -15.83 -5.06 -1.46
CA ARG A 154 -14.69 -5.78 -2.04
C ARG A 154 -14.70 -5.60 -3.56
N ARG A 155 -13.56 -5.25 -4.16
CA ARG A 155 -13.43 -5.05 -5.62
C ARG A 155 -12.62 -6.12 -6.31
N VAL A 156 -11.79 -6.85 -5.57
CA VAL A 156 -11.04 -8.00 -6.09
C VAL A 156 -11.93 -9.24 -6.02
N THR A 157 -12.03 -9.96 -7.13
CA THR A 157 -12.79 -11.22 -7.24
C THR A 157 -11.90 -12.45 -7.31
N ASP A 158 -10.64 -12.26 -7.70
CA ASP A 158 -9.76 -13.35 -8.07
C ASP A 158 -8.77 -13.68 -6.95
N GLY A 159 -8.20 -14.89 -6.99
CA GLY A 159 -7.18 -15.34 -6.06
C GLY A 159 -7.67 -15.44 -4.61
N THR A 160 -6.73 -15.39 -3.67
CA THR A 160 -7.06 -15.54 -2.23
C THR A 160 -7.84 -14.33 -1.69
N LEU A 161 -7.60 -13.14 -2.25
CA LEU A 161 -8.37 -11.92 -1.96
C LEU A 161 -9.86 -12.06 -2.32
N GLY A 162 -10.20 -12.91 -3.29
CA GLY A 162 -11.58 -13.24 -3.66
C GLY A 162 -12.37 -14.00 -2.58
N SER A 163 -11.72 -14.45 -1.51
CA SER A 163 -12.37 -15.12 -0.37
C SER A 163 -12.81 -14.15 0.74
N LEU A 164 -12.29 -12.91 0.75
CA LEU A 164 -12.58 -11.91 1.79
C LEU A 164 -14.08 -11.56 1.82
N PRO A 165 -14.67 -11.11 2.94
CA PRO A 165 -16.09 -10.73 2.96
C PRO A 165 -16.47 -9.69 1.88
N LEU A 166 -17.60 -9.87 1.19
CA LEU A 166 -17.99 -8.95 0.10
C LEU A 166 -18.14 -7.49 0.57
N ARG A 167 -18.61 -7.29 1.81
CA ARG A 167 -18.79 -5.97 2.41
C ARG A 167 -18.13 -5.92 3.77
N THR A 168 -17.60 -4.75 4.10
CA THR A 168 -17.12 -4.44 5.45
C THR A 168 -17.53 -3.03 5.84
N MET A 169 -17.76 -2.81 7.12
CA MET A 169 -18.18 -1.52 7.66
C MET A 169 -16.98 -0.81 8.28
N VAL A 170 -16.74 0.42 7.82
CA VAL A 170 -15.71 1.29 8.35
C VAL A 170 -16.37 2.32 9.24
N LYS A 171 -15.98 2.35 10.51
CA LYS A 171 -16.51 3.30 11.50
C LYS A 171 -15.55 4.48 11.68
N PRO A 172 -16.08 5.71 11.83
CA PRO A 172 -15.25 6.88 12.09
C PRO A 172 -14.55 6.74 13.44
N ASN A 173 -13.38 7.36 13.58
CA ASN A 173 -12.59 7.36 14.83
C ASN A 173 -12.21 5.97 15.36
N ARG A 174 -12.36 4.91 14.55
CA ARG A 174 -11.95 3.54 14.90
C ARG A 174 -10.59 3.16 14.33
N GLY A 175 -9.79 4.17 14.00
CA GLY A 175 -8.47 3.94 13.42
C GLY A 175 -8.51 3.38 12.00
N ALA A 176 -9.56 3.65 11.24
CA ALA A 176 -9.59 3.34 9.82
C ALA A 176 -9.17 4.58 9.03
N THR A 177 -8.26 4.38 8.08
CA THR A 177 -7.85 5.40 7.12
C THR A 177 -8.16 4.92 5.70
N GLY A 178 -8.42 5.86 4.81
CA GLY A 178 -8.69 5.62 3.41
C GLY A 178 -7.64 6.28 2.54
N MET A 179 -7.65 5.94 1.27
CA MET A 179 -6.78 6.56 0.28
C MET A 179 -7.49 6.68 -1.07
N THR A 180 -7.38 7.86 -1.66
CA THR A 180 -7.76 8.13 -3.05
C THR A 180 -6.49 8.23 -3.88
N CYS A 181 -6.42 7.55 -5.01
CA CYS A 181 -5.25 7.62 -5.91
C CYS A 181 -5.68 7.98 -7.33
N THR A 182 -4.83 8.71 -8.04
CA THR A 182 -4.93 8.95 -9.49
C THR A 182 -3.71 8.37 -10.21
N GLY A 183 -3.79 8.20 -11.54
CA GLY A 183 -2.75 7.51 -12.32
C GLY A 183 -2.82 5.99 -12.13
N ASN A 184 -1.67 5.32 -12.01
CA ASN A 184 -1.61 3.91 -11.62
C ASN A 184 -1.88 3.72 -10.11
N GLY A 185 -3.09 4.06 -9.67
CA GLY A 185 -3.48 4.05 -8.26
C GLY A 185 -3.58 2.67 -7.61
N GLY A 186 -3.21 1.59 -8.32
CA GLY A 186 -3.36 0.22 -7.85
C GLY A 186 -4.82 -0.23 -7.85
N GLN A 187 -5.01 -1.54 -7.74
CA GLN A 187 -6.33 -2.15 -7.64
C GLN A 187 -6.88 -1.95 -6.21
N PRO A 188 -8.03 -1.29 -6.02
CA PRO A 188 -8.66 -1.26 -4.71
C PRO A 188 -9.04 -2.68 -4.28
N ILE A 189 -8.77 -3.05 -3.03
CA ILE A 189 -9.24 -4.32 -2.45
C ILE A 189 -10.64 -4.10 -1.87
N TYR A 190 -10.79 -3.05 -1.06
CA TYR A 190 -12.05 -2.57 -0.53
C TYR A 190 -12.18 -1.09 -0.80
N SER A 191 -13.33 -0.68 -1.36
CA SER A 191 -13.58 0.73 -1.64
C SER A 191 -15.06 1.12 -1.60
N ALA A 192 -15.28 2.42 -1.46
CA ALA A 192 -16.59 3.05 -1.55
C ALA A 192 -16.47 4.35 -2.38
N ARG A 193 -17.59 4.76 -2.99
CA ARG A 193 -17.70 6.08 -3.62
C ARG A 193 -18.15 7.07 -2.56
N LEU A 194 -17.51 8.24 -2.53
CA LEU A 194 -17.92 9.31 -1.63
C LEU A 194 -19.27 9.88 -2.12
N PRO A 195 -20.27 10.07 -1.25
CA PRO A 195 -21.58 10.55 -1.70
C PRO A 195 -21.49 12.01 -2.18
N ASP A 196 -20.63 12.82 -1.56
CA ASP A 196 -20.44 14.24 -1.92
C ASP A 196 -19.57 14.41 -3.18
N ARG A 197 -18.90 13.33 -3.63
CA ARG A 197 -18.02 13.31 -4.79
C ARG A 197 -18.17 11.97 -5.50
N ALA A 198 -19.26 11.79 -6.23
CA ALA A 198 -19.62 10.50 -6.85
C ALA A 198 -18.52 9.86 -7.72
N ARG A 199 -17.58 10.67 -8.26
CA ARG A 199 -16.43 10.19 -9.06
C ARG A 199 -15.20 9.83 -8.23
N THR A 200 -15.15 10.21 -6.95
CA THR A 200 -14.01 9.94 -6.08
C THR A 200 -14.23 8.63 -5.34
N GLU A 201 -13.42 7.63 -5.70
CA GLU A 201 -13.35 6.36 -4.99
C GLU A 201 -12.31 6.44 -3.86
N VAL A 202 -12.74 6.13 -2.65
CA VAL A 202 -11.86 5.93 -1.50
C VAL A 202 -11.71 4.45 -1.24
N ALA A 203 -10.47 3.99 -1.12
CA ALA A 203 -10.15 2.62 -0.76
C ALA A 203 -9.57 2.54 0.65
N ILE A 204 -9.89 1.49 1.41
CA ILE A 204 -9.23 1.20 2.70
C ILE A 204 -8.08 0.22 2.55
N ALA A 205 -7.96 -0.43 1.40
CA ALA A 205 -6.81 -1.23 1.04
C ALA A 205 -6.63 -1.24 -0.47
N ARG A 206 -5.38 -1.27 -0.93
CA ARG A 206 -4.99 -1.26 -2.35
C ARG A 206 -3.85 -2.25 -2.59
N LEU A 207 -3.83 -2.81 -3.80
CA LEU A 207 -2.83 -3.75 -4.30
C LEU A 207 -2.18 -3.19 -5.56
N TRP A 208 -0.86 -3.14 -5.59
CA TRP A 208 -0.05 -2.94 -6.79
C TRP A 208 0.72 -4.22 -7.07
N ARG A 209 0.53 -4.81 -8.25
CA ARG A 209 1.34 -5.95 -8.70
C ARG A 209 2.62 -5.42 -9.33
N LEU A 210 3.76 -5.97 -8.92
CA LEU A 210 5.09 -5.55 -9.37
C LEU A 210 5.89 -6.81 -9.70
N GLY A 211 6.10 -7.06 -10.99
CA GLY A 211 6.78 -8.28 -11.44
C GLY A 211 6.12 -9.54 -10.87
N SER A 212 6.88 -10.31 -10.08
CA SER A 212 6.40 -11.53 -9.41
C SER A 212 5.87 -11.29 -7.99
N GLY A 213 6.02 -10.08 -7.44
CA GLY A 213 5.56 -9.73 -6.10
C GLY A 213 4.52 -8.61 -6.09
N ALA A 214 4.38 -7.96 -4.95
CA ALA A 214 3.29 -7.02 -4.73
C ALA A 214 3.60 -5.96 -3.66
N VAL A 215 2.91 -4.82 -3.76
CA VAL A 215 2.79 -3.83 -2.70
C VAL A 215 1.34 -3.78 -2.27
N TYR A 216 1.11 -3.97 -0.98
CA TYR A 216 -0.17 -3.79 -0.31
C TYR A 216 -0.13 -2.50 0.49
N TRP A 217 -1.18 -1.69 0.39
CA TRP A 217 -1.45 -0.62 1.35
C TRP A 217 -2.73 -0.94 2.11
N ILE A 218 -2.69 -0.82 3.43
CA ILE A 218 -3.78 -1.16 4.35
C ILE A 218 -4.01 0.03 5.30
N GLY A 219 -5.15 0.71 5.14
CA GLY A 219 -5.55 1.87 5.92
C GLY A 219 -6.05 1.54 7.32
N TRP A 220 -5.17 0.98 8.14
CA TRP A 220 -5.43 0.59 9.53
C TRP A 220 -4.46 1.30 10.46
N SER A 221 -4.95 2.08 11.41
CA SER A 221 -4.14 2.88 12.32
C SER A 221 -3.54 2.09 13.47
N VAL A 222 -3.78 0.78 13.55
CA VAL A 222 -3.28 -0.16 14.57
C VAL A 222 -3.74 0.17 16.00
N ALA A 223 -4.21 1.39 16.28
CA ALA A 223 -4.64 1.85 17.60
C ALA A 223 -5.82 1.03 18.17
N ILE A 224 -6.57 0.35 17.31
CA ILE A 224 -7.64 -0.56 17.70
C ILE A 224 -7.29 -1.95 17.16
N PRO A 225 -6.88 -2.89 18.03
CA PRO A 225 -6.63 -4.27 17.63
C PRO A 225 -7.93 -4.98 17.24
N GLY A 226 -7.81 -6.06 16.46
CA GLY A 226 -8.92 -6.99 16.19
C GLY A 226 -9.92 -6.51 15.15
N LEU A 227 -9.58 -5.54 14.31
CA LEU A 227 -10.42 -5.21 13.17
C LEU A 227 -10.26 -6.31 12.10
N LYS A 228 -11.09 -7.34 12.21
CA LYS A 228 -11.15 -8.53 11.36
C LYS A 228 -10.80 -8.30 9.87
N PRO A 229 -11.44 -7.36 9.13
CA PRO A 229 -11.15 -7.19 7.71
C PRO A 229 -9.68 -6.80 7.42
N TYR A 230 -9.02 -6.06 8.32
CA TYR A 230 -7.63 -5.66 8.13
C TYR A 230 -6.67 -6.80 8.44
N ASN A 231 -6.97 -7.58 9.48
CA ASN A 231 -6.22 -8.80 9.80
C ASN A 231 -6.32 -9.81 8.64
N GLU A 232 -7.49 -9.99 8.05
CA GLU A 232 -7.69 -10.89 6.89
C GLU A 232 -6.91 -10.41 5.66
N ILE A 233 -6.88 -9.10 5.36
CA ILE A 233 -6.07 -8.57 4.26
C ILE A 233 -4.58 -8.74 4.54
N LEU A 234 -4.13 -8.48 5.76
CA LEU A 234 -2.74 -8.67 6.18
C LEU A 234 -2.34 -10.14 6.08
N GLN A 235 -3.21 -11.05 6.51
CA GLN A 235 -3.04 -12.49 6.37
C GLN A 235 -2.85 -12.88 4.92
N VAL A 236 -3.76 -12.45 4.05
CA VAL A 236 -3.70 -12.74 2.62
C VAL A 236 -2.42 -12.18 2.00
N ALA A 237 -2.03 -10.94 2.33
CA ALA A 237 -0.81 -10.34 1.83
C ALA A 237 0.43 -11.16 2.22
N ILE A 238 0.49 -11.66 3.45
CA ILE A 238 1.59 -12.52 3.92
C ILE A 238 1.52 -13.92 3.29
N ALA A 239 0.33 -14.51 3.17
CA ALA A 239 0.14 -15.84 2.58
C ALA A 239 0.45 -15.88 1.08
N GLU A 240 0.18 -14.79 0.34
CA GLU A 240 0.56 -14.67 -1.07
C GLU A 240 2.04 -14.31 -1.26
N SER A 241 2.76 -13.98 -0.18
CA SER A 241 4.15 -13.59 -0.27
C SER A 241 5.03 -14.77 -0.67
N ARG A 242 6.00 -14.51 -1.54
CA ARG A 242 6.97 -15.50 -2.00
C ARG A 242 8.36 -15.01 -1.68
N LEU A 243 9.29 -15.94 -1.49
CA LEU A 243 10.69 -15.56 -1.41
C LEU A 243 11.11 -14.94 -2.75
N PRO A 244 11.79 -13.78 -2.73
CA PRO A 244 12.21 -13.10 -3.94
C PRO A 244 13.23 -13.96 -4.69
N VAL A 245 12.93 -14.28 -5.95
CA VAL A 245 13.84 -15.04 -6.81
C VAL A 245 14.75 -14.05 -7.53
N PHE A 246 15.89 -13.77 -6.91
CA PHE A 246 16.97 -13.08 -7.62
C PHE A 246 17.65 -14.10 -8.51
N MET A 247 17.27 -14.14 -9.79
CA MET A 247 18.10 -14.86 -10.75
C MET A 247 19.52 -14.29 -10.65
N PRO A 248 20.55 -15.14 -10.50
CA PRO A 248 21.91 -14.65 -10.60
C PRO A 248 22.00 -13.90 -11.92
N SER A 249 22.54 -12.67 -11.88
CA SER A 249 22.81 -11.95 -13.12
C SER A 249 23.49 -12.94 -14.06
N PRO A 250 23.02 -13.08 -15.31
CA PRO A 250 23.69 -13.96 -16.25
C PRO A 250 25.18 -13.64 -16.19
N PRO A 251 26.06 -14.65 -16.16
CA PRO A 251 27.50 -14.43 -16.08
C PRO A 251 27.85 -13.34 -17.09
N PRO A 252 28.68 -12.34 -16.71
CA PRO A 252 29.01 -11.25 -17.61
C PRO A 252 29.38 -11.87 -18.95
N LEU A 253 28.69 -11.42 -20.02
CA LEU A 253 29.00 -11.86 -21.37
C LEU A 253 30.53 -11.78 -21.51
N PRO A 254 31.19 -12.82 -22.05
CA PRO A 254 32.62 -12.75 -22.29
C PRO A 254 32.89 -11.45 -23.03
N PRO A 255 33.98 -10.72 -22.68
CA PRO A 255 34.28 -9.46 -23.33
C PRO A 255 34.20 -9.69 -24.84
N PRO A 256 33.54 -8.78 -25.60
CA PRO A 256 33.47 -8.92 -27.04
C PRO A 256 34.89 -9.16 -27.54
N PRO A 257 35.10 -10.13 -28.47
CA PRO A 257 36.43 -10.43 -28.97
C PRO A 257 37.09 -9.12 -29.36
N SER A 258 38.29 -8.85 -28.82
CA SER A 258 39.04 -7.63 -29.10
C SER A 258 38.92 -7.35 -30.59
N PRO A 259 38.48 -6.14 -30.99
CA PRO A 259 38.26 -5.83 -32.39
C PRO A 259 39.52 -6.25 -33.14
N ARG A 260 39.34 -7.15 -34.11
CA ARG A 260 40.45 -7.66 -34.92
C ARG A 260 41.22 -6.43 -35.40
N PRO A 261 42.57 -6.38 -35.25
CA PRO A 261 43.34 -5.28 -35.77
C PRO A 261 42.88 -5.05 -37.21
N PRO A 262 42.57 -3.79 -37.58
CA PRO A 262 42.10 -3.49 -38.92
C PRO A 262 43.08 -4.12 -39.91
N PRO A 263 42.59 -4.73 -41.01
CA PRO A 263 43.49 -5.27 -42.03
C PRO A 263 44.46 -4.16 -42.44
N PRO A 264 45.75 -4.50 -42.70
CA PRO A 264 46.72 -3.51 -43.14
C PRO A 264 46.10 -2.71 -44.28
N LEU A 265 46.07 -1.39 -44.11
CA LEU A 265 45.56 -0.45 -45.09
C LEU A 265 46.18 -0.84 -46.44
N ARG A 266 45.37 -1.45 -47.31
CA ARG A 266 45.75 -1.58 -48.71
C ARG A 266 45.99 -0.17 -49.20
N SER A 267 47.15 0.04 -49.82
CA SER A 267 47.54 1.30 -50.42
C SER A 267 46.34 1.91 -51.14
N PRO A 268 46.01 3.18 -50.89
CA PRO A 268 44.87 3.82 -51.52
C PRO A 268 44.98 3.65 -53.04
N PRO A 269 43.91 3.20 -53.73
CA PRO A 269 43.93 3.15 -55.18
C PRO A 269 44.23 4.55 -55.73
N PRO A 270 44.92 4.63 -56.88
CA PRO A 270 45.26 5.91 -57.50
C PRO A 270 43.99 6.76 -57.67
N PRO A 271 44.08 8.08 -57.44
CA PRO A 271 42.94 8.97 -57.49
C PRO A 271 42.22 8.81 -58.83
N SER A 272 40.95 8.43 -58.77
CA SER A 272 40.10 8.42 -59.95
C SER A 272 40.01 9.83 -60.54
N PRO A 273 40.01 9.98 -61.88
CA PRO A 273 39.93 11.27 -62.54
C PRO A 273 38.70 12.03 -62.05
N ARG A 274 38.96 13.30 -61.71
CA ARG A 274 38.00 14.26 -61.16
C ARG A 274 36.78 14.37 -62.09
N PRO A 275 35.55 14.05 -61.62
CA PRO A 275 34.35 14.31 -62.39
C PRO A 275 34.26 15.79 -62.73
N SER A 276 33.93 16.09 -63.98
CA SER A 276 33.71 17.43 -64.48
C SER A 276 32.69 18.18 -63.61
N PRO A 277 32.89 19.49 -63.39
CA PRO A 277 32.03 20.28 -62.52
C PRO A 277 30.58 20.24 -63.04
N PRO A 278 29.60 19.95 -62.17
CA PRO A 278 28.20 20.11 -62.53
C PRO A 278 27.94 21.58 -62.88
N GLN A 279 27.32 21.79 -64.03
CA GLN A 279 26.92 23.10 -64.50
C GLN A 279 26.08 23.80 -63.43
N SER A 280 26.50 25.04 -63.17
CA SER A 280 25.86 26.04 -62.31
C SER A 280 24.34 26.03 -62.48
N ARG A 281 23.64 25.43 -61.51
CA ARG A 281 22.22 25.71 -61.30
C ARG A 281 22.15 26.94 -60.40
N SER A 282 21.53 27.98 -60.94
CA SER A 282 21.31 29.25 -60.29
C SER A 282 20.81 29.07 -58.85
N PRO A 283 21.34 29.83 -57.89
CA PRO A 283 20.90 29.76 -56.51
C PRO A 283 19.40 30.10 -56.43
N PRO A 284 18.61 29.34 -55.66
CA PRO A 284 17.25 29.74 -55.35
C PRO A 284 17.26 31.09 -54.62
N PRO A 285 16.23 31.94 -54.83
CA PRO A 285 16.14 33.24 -54.18
C PRO A 285 16.19 33.08 -52.65
N PRO A 286 16.87 33.99 -51.94
CA PRO A 286 16.99 33.92 -50.49
C PRO A 286 15.60 33.88 -49.86
N SER A 287 15.36 32.85 -49.06
CA SER A 287 14.14 32.77 -48.26
C SER A 287 14.05 34.00 -47.34
N PRO A 288 12.87 34.61 -47.19
CA PRO A 288 12.70 35.80 -46.38
C PRO A 288 13.16 35.53 -44.96
N ARG A 289 14.07 36.38 -44.50
CA ARG A 289 14.64 36.37 -43.15
C ARG A 289 13.46 36.36 -42.16
N PRO A 290 13.39 35.38 -41.24
CA PRO A 290 12.38 35.39 -40.18
C PRO A 290 12.44 36.74 -39.48
N SER A 291 11.30 37.43 -39.44
CA SER A 291 11.17 38.71 -38.74
C SER A 291 11.66 38.52 -37.31
N PRO A 292 12.47 39.44 -36.77
CA PRO A 292 12.89 39.36 -35.38
C PRO A 292 11.64 39.27 -34.51
N PRO A 293 11.63 38.40 -33.49
CA PRO A 293 10.52 38.35 -32.56
C PRO A 293 10.30 39.76 -31.99
N PRO A 294 9.04 40.22 -31.86
CA PRO A 294 8.77 41.55 -31.32
C PRO A 294 9.51 41.71 -30.00
N SER A 295 10.27 42.80 -29.90
CA SER A 295 11.01 43.18 -28.71
C SER A 295 10.04 43.09 -27.53
N ARG A 296 10.29 42.13 -26.63
CA ARG A 296 9.46 41.94 -25.45
C ARG A 296 9.52 43.25 -24.67
N SER A 297 8.38 43.91 -24.55
CA SER A 297 8.25 45.11 -23.72
C SER A 297 8.89 44.85 -22.36
N PRO A 298 9.69 45.79 -21.84
CA PRO A 298 10.29 45.63 -20.53
C PRO A 298 9.18 45.28 -19.52
N PRO A 299 9.43 44.31 -18.62
CA PRO A 299 8.45 43.97 -17.61
C PRO A 299 8.04 45.24 -16.87
N PRO A 300 6.75 45.45 -16.61
CA PRO A 300 6.30 46.60 -15.85
C PRO A 300 7.05 46.65 -14.52
N PRO A 301 7.40 47.84 -14.02
CA PRO A 301 8.03 47.96 -12.72
C PRO A 301 7.18 47.23 -11.68
N PRO A 302 7.81 46.47 -10.77
CA PRO A 302 7.09 45.76 -9.73
C PRO A 302 6.17 46.73 -9.02
N SER A 303 4.88 46.39 -8.97
CA SER A 303 3.89 47.19 -8.25
C SER A 303 4.40 47.40 -6.82
N PRO A 304 4.29 48.63 -6.27
CA PRO A 304 4.74 48.92 -4.92
C PRO A 304 4.13 47.90 -3.97
N GLN A 305 5.02 47.18 -3.28
CA GLN A 305 4.64 46.15 -2.33
C GLN A 305 3.71 46.81 -1.30
N PRO A 306 2.48 46.32 -1.11
CA PRO A 306 1.57 46.91 -0.14
C PRO A 306 2.26 46.92 1.22
N SER A 307 2.29 48.12 1.84
CA SER A 307 2.87 48.32 3.16
C SER A 307 2.38 47.22 4.10
N PRO A 308 3.28 46.56 4.85
CA PRO A 308 2.87 45.53 5.79
C PRO A 308 1.79 46.10 6.71
N PRO A 309 0.68 45.37 6.93
CA PRO A 309 -0.34 45.82 7.85
C PRO A 309 0.32 46.12 9.20
N PRO A 310 -0.12 47.18 9.91
CA PRO A 310 0.44 47.52 11.21
C PRO A 310 0.42 46.27 12.10
N LEU A 311 1.58 45.98 12.72
CA LEU A 311 1.76 44.87 13.65
C LEU A 311 0.62 44.93 14.67
N ARG A 312 -0.37 44.05 14.52
CA ARG A 312 -1.39 43.87 15.54
C ARG A 312 -0.66 43.30 16.73
N PHE A 313 -0.58 44.09 17.80
CA PHE A 313 -0.08 43.64 19.08
C PHE A 313 -0.75 42.30 19.41
N PRO A 314 0.02 41.27 19.78
CA PRO A 314 -0.56 40.01 20.21
C PRO A 314 -1.51 40.31 21.38
N PRO A 315 -2.72 39.72 21.39
CA PRO A 315 -3.62 39.86 22.53
C PRO A 315 -2.87 39.41 23.80
N PRO A 316 -3.10 40.07 24.94
CA PRO A 316 -2.45 39.72 26.19
C PRO A 316 -2.61 38.22 26.46
N SER A 317 -1.51 37.56 26.77
CA SER A 317 -1.48 36.12 27.06
C SER A 317 -2.59 35.78 28.05
N PRO A 318 -3.41 34.74 27.78
CA PRO A 318 -4.45 34.31 28.70
C PRO A 318 -3.81 34.03 30.06
N ARG A 319 -4.42 34.59 31.11
CA ARG A 319 -3.97 34.35 32.49
C ARG A 319 -3.87 32.84 32.71
N PRO A 320 -2.77 32.35 33.32
CA PRO A 320 -2.67 30.95 33.71
C PRO A 320 -3.91 30.56 34.52
N PRO A 321 -4.54 29.41 34.24
CA PRO A 321 -5.64 28.93 35.06
C PRO A 321 -5.16 28.81 36.50
N SER A 322 -5.97 29.33 37.42
CA SER A 322 -5.69 29.22 38.85
C SER A 322 -5.49 27.75 39.21
N PRO A 323 -4.49 27.43 40.06
CA PRO A 323 -4.24 26.07 40.47
C PRO A 323 -5.52 25.49 41.11
N PRO A 324 -5.87 24.22 40.80
CA PRO A 324 -7.03 23.58 41.41
C PRO A 324 -6.85 23.55 42.93
N PRO A 325 -7.95 23.71 43.70
CA PRO A 325 -7.91 23.63 45.15
C PRO A 325 -7.31 22.28 45.59
N PRO A 326 -6.50 22.26 46.67
CA PRO A 326 -5.90 21.03 47.17
C PRO A 326 -6.99 19.99 47.44
N SER A 327 -6.76 18.78 46.93
CA SER A 327 -7.69 17.66 47.13
C SER A 327 -7.82 17.37 48.64
N PRO A 328 -9.04 17.05 49.13
CA PRO A 328 -9.24 16.70 50.52
C PRO A 328 -8.40 15.46 50.89
N PRO A 329 -7.90 15.39 52.14
CA PRO A 329 -7.11 14.26 52.59
C PRO A 329 -7.90 12.95 52.46
N PRO A 330 -7.25 11.84 52.07
CA PRO A 330 -7.92 10.56 51.95
C PRO A 330 -8.49 10.12 53.31
N PRO A 331 -9.69 9.51 53.34
CA PRO A 331 -10.25 8.98 54.57
C PRO A 331 -9.32 7.93 55.16
N THR A 332 -9.01 8.08 56.45
CA THR A 332 -8.23 7.15 57.26
C THR A 332 -8.88 5.77 57.18
N ARG A 333 -8.14 4.80 56.63
CA ARG A 333 -8.60 3.41 56.53
C ARG A 333 -8.73 2.81 57.92
N SER A 334 -9.95 2.40 58.27
CA SER A 334 -10.23 1.59 59.45
C SER A 334 -9.42 0.28 59.41
N PRO A 335 -8.95 -0.22 60.58
CA PRO A 335 -8.21 -1.46 60.66
C PRO A 335 -9.07 -2.66 60.24
N PRO A 336 -8.47 -3.70 59.63
CA PRO A 336 -9.19 -4.89 59.20
C PRO A 336 -9.75 -5.67 60.41
N PRO A 337 -10.97 -6.21 60.33
CA PRO A 337 -11.52 -7.06 61.37
C PRO A 337 -10.73 -8.38 61.46
N SER A 338 -10.52 -8.80 62.71
CA SER A 338 -9.81 -10.01 63.10
C SER A 338 -10.39 -11.27 62.45
N SER A 339 -9.51 -12.07 61.84
CA SER A 339 -9.80 -13.33 61.18
C SER A 339 -10.35 -14.37 62.16
N SER A 340 -11.59 -14.81 61.92
CA SER A 340 -12.20 -15.95 62.61
C SER A 340 -11.59 -17.29 62.13
N PRO A 341 -11.55 -18.32 62.99
CA PRO A 341 -10.94 -19.61 62.68
C PRO A 341 -11.74 -20.43 61.64
N PRO A 342 -11.07 -21.32 60.90
CA PRO A 342 -11.70 -22.10 59.82
C PRO A 342 -12.67 -23.17 60.35
N PRO A 343 -13.78 -23.45 59.65
CA PRO A 343 -14.70 -24.52 60.01
C PRO A 343 -14.15 -25.92 59.65
N PRO A 344 -14.61 -26.97 60.35
CA PRO A 344 -14.15 -28.35 60.13
C PRO A 344 -14.66 -28.93 58.79
N PRO A 345 -13.97 -29.96 58.25
CA PRO A 345 -14.28 -30.54 56.95
C PRO A 345 -15.60 -31.31 56.95
N SER A 346 -16.57 -30.86 56.15
CA SER A 346 -17.83 -31.56 55.94
C SER A 346 -17.66 -32.81 55.07
N VAL A 347 -18.17 -33.91 55.61
CA VAL A 347 -18.28 -35.24 55.00
C VAL A 347 -19.07 -35.17 53.70
N ARG A 348 -18.51 -35.79 52.66
CA ARG A 348 -18.98 -35.79 51.27
C ARG A 348 -20.11 -36.81 51.11
N SER A 349 -21.35 -36.35 50.93
CA SER A 349 -22.47 -37.19 50.50
C SER A 349 -22.36 -37.52 49.00
N PRO A 350 -22.84 -38.71 48.55
CA PRO A 350 -22.77 -39.13 47.16
C PRO A 350 -23.72 -38.33 46.25
N PRO A 351 -23.44 -38.24 44.94
CA PRO A 351 -24.22 -37.42 44.01
C PRO A 351 -25.60 -38.04 43.73
N PRO A 352 -26.65 -37.21 43.61
CA PRO A 352 -27.97 -37.69 43.21
C PRO A 352 -28.01 -38.02 41.71
N SER A 353 -28.69 -39.12 41.41
CA SER A 353 -28.92 -39.67 40.08
C SER A 353 -29.46 -38.64 39.08
N LEU A 354 -28.90 -38.69 37.88
CA LEU A 354 -29.31 -37.98 36.67
C LEU A 354 -30.83 -38.07 36.45
N ARG A 355 -31.54 -36.96 36.63
CA ARG A 355 -32.87 -36.76 36.05
C ARG A 355 -32.71 -36.39 34.58
N SER A 356 -33.30 -37.22 33.71
CA SER A 356 -33.42 -36.98 32.28
C SER A 356 -34.09 -35.62 32.00
N PRO A 357 -33.58 -34.84 31.04
CA PRO A 357 -34.23 -33.60 30.62
C PRO A 357 -35.55 -33.92 29.90
N PRO A 358 -36.57 -33.04 30.02
CA PRO A 358 -37.83 -33.18 29.32
C PRO A 358 -37.64 -33.09 27.79
N PRO A 359 -38.50 -33.75 27.00
CA PRO A 359 -38.42 -33.70 25.54
C PRO A 359 -38.64 -32.25 25.07
N LYS A 360 -37.65 -31.72 24.34
CA LYS A 360 -37.75 -30.44 23.64
C LYS A 360 -38.93 -30.50 22.68
N ALA A 361 -39.85 -29.55 22.82
CA ALA A 361 -40.90 -29.31 21.85
C ALA A 361 -40.30 -29.10 20.46
N SER A 362 -40.84 -29.81 19.48
CA SER A 362 -40.44 -29.73 18.08
C SER A 362 -40.52 -28.29 17.57
N PRO A 363 -39.52 -27.81 16.81
CA PRO A 363 -39.59 -26.49 16.20
C PRO A 363 -40.74 -26.44 15.18
N PRO A 364 -41.41 -25.28 15.02
CA PRO A 364 -42.46 -25.10 14.03
C PRO A 364 -41.90 -25.35 12.62
N LEU A 365 -42.69 -26.07 11.82
CA LEU A 365 -42.38 -26.36 10.42
C LEU A 365 -42.14 -25.05 9.65
N PRO A 366 -41.13 -25.01 8.76
CA PRO A 366 -40.90 -23.85 7.92
C PRO A 366 -42.11 -23.63 6.99
N PRO A 367 -42.48 -22.37 6.70
CA PRO A 367 -43.56 -22.06 5.78
C PRO A 367 -43.24 -22.64 4.40
N SER A 368 -44.25 -23.24 3.77
CA SER A 368 -44.15 -23.82 2.44
C SER A 368 -43.58 -22.82 1.42
N PRO A 369 -42.68 -23.25 0.53
CA PRO A 369 -42.09 -22.38 -0.47
C PRO A 369 -43.17 -21.80 -1.38
N ARG A 370 -43.15 -20.48 -1.52
CA ARG A 370 -43.99 -19.74 -2.46
C ARG A 370 -43.69 -20.25 -3.89
N PRO A 371 -44.71 -20.51 -4.73
CA PRO A 371 -44.49 -20.98 -6.09
C PRO A 371 -43.63 -19.98 -6.87
N SER A 372 -42.56 -20.49 -7.46
CA SER A 372 -41.64 -19.74 -8.31
C SER A 372 -42.40 -19.12 -9.49
N PRO A 373 -42.16 -17.84 -9.84
CA PRO A 373 -42.65 -17.28 -11.09
C PRO A 373 -42.01 -18.02 -12.27
N ALA A 374 -42.84 -18.29 -13.28
CA ALA A 374 -42.44 -18.96 -14.52
C ALA A 374 -41.26 -18.23 -15.20
N PRO A 375 -40.33 -18.96 -15.83
CA PRO A 375 -39.21 -18.35 -16.53
C PRO A 375 -39.70 -17.58 -17.74
N SER A 376 -39.52 -16.25 -17.72
CA SER A 376 -39.67 -15.41 -18.89
C SER A 376 -38.58 -15.75 -19.91
N THR A 377 -39.00 -16.20 -21.08
CA THR A 377 -38.19 -16.48 -22.26
C THR A 377 -37.34 -15.27 -22.63
N PRO A 378 -36.00 -15.37 -22.68
CA PRO A 378 -35.18 -14.28 -23.20
C PRO A 378 -35.31 -14.20 -24.72
N LEU A 379 -35.65 -13.00 -25.21
CA LEU A 379 -35.57 -12.62 -26.62
C LEU A 379 -34.15 -12.89 -27.13
N ALA A 380 -34.05 -13.62 -28.25
CA ALA A 380 -32.82 -13.89 -28.95
C ALA A 380 -32.11 -12.58 -29.35
N ALA A 381 -30.97 -12.31 -28.73
CA ALA A 381 -30.05 -11.27 -29.18
C ALA A 381 -29.26 -11.82 -30.38
N ALA A 382 -29.34 -11.11 -31.50
CA ALA A 382 -28.63 -11.41 -32.73
C ALA A 382 -27.12 -11.50 -32.51
N SER A 383 -26.51 -12.57 -33.01
CA SER A 383 -25.06 -12.78 -33.02
C SER A 383 -24.35 -11.70 -33.86
N PRO A 384 -23.25 -11.10 -33.38
CA PRO A 384 -22.42 -10.24 -34.20
C PRO A 384 -21.65 -11.10 -35.23
N LEU A 385 -21.65 -10.63 -36.47
CA LEU A 385 -20.88 -11.18 -37.60
C LEU A 385 -19.38 -11.28 -37.27
N PRO A 386 -18.68 -12.31 -37.77
CA PRO A 386 -17.24 -12.43 -37.60
C PRO A 386 -16.51 -11.30 -38.34
N ALA A 387 -15.53 -10.69 -37.65
CA ALA A 387 -14.66 -9.68 -38.22
C ALA A 387 -13.79 -10.25 -39.36
N SER A 388 -13.75 -9.53 -40.47
CA SER A 388 -12.93 -9.85 -41.64
C SER A 388 -11.43 -9.91 -41.29
N PRO A 389 -10.66 -10.82 -41.90
CA PRO A 389 -9.22 -10.92 -41.68
C PRO A 389 -8.48 -9.68 -42.23
N PRO A 390 -7.35 -9.28 -41.61
CA PRO A 390 -6.54 -8.17 -42.08
C PRO A 390 -5.85 -8.48 -43.42
N PRO A 391 -5.62 -7.47 -44.28
CA PRO A 391 -4.92 -7.65 -45.54
C PRO A 391 -3.44 -7.98 -45.33
N PRO A 392 -2.81 -8.71 -46.27
CA PRO A 392 -1.40 -9.07 -46.18
C PRO A 392 -0.50 -7.84 -46.32
N LEU A 393 0.51 -7.77 -45.44
CA LEU A 393 1.61 -6.81 -45.50
C LEU A 393 2.46 -7.07 -46.76
N THR A 394 2.33 -6.21 -47.76
CA THR A 394 3.29 -6.14 -48.88
C THR A 394 4.57 -5.45 -48.40
N SER A 395 5.66 -6.22 -48.33
CA SER A 395 7.02 -5.70 -48.16
C SER A 395 7.43 -4.92 -49.42
N ALA A 396 7.67 -3.61 -49.28
CA ALA A 396 8.34 -2.82 -50.29
C ALA A 396 9.85 -3.08 -50.20
N THR A 397 10.47 -3.31 -51.37
CA THR A 397 11.91 -3.47 -51.58
C THR A 397 12.54 -2.13 -51.94
#